data_AF-A0AAW5BJ02-F1
#
_entry.id   AF-A0AAW5BJ02-F1
#
_cell.length_a   1.000
_cell.length_b   1.000
_cell.length_c   1.000
_cell.angle_alpha   90.00
_cell.angle_beta   90.00
_cell.angle_gamma   90.00
#
_symmetry.space_group_name_H-M   'P 1'
#
loop_
_entity.id
_entity.type
_entity.pdbx_description
1 polymer ?
#
loop_
_entity_poly.entity_id
_entity_poly.type
_entity_poly.pdbx_seq_one_letter_code
_entity_poly.pdbx_strand_id
1 'polypeptide(L)' 'RRLVDENEATSDLATKAAIKAIENANLTPEDIDLIIVATITPDMVFPSTACLVQANINATKAAGFDLEAACSGFIY' A
#
# COMPACT_ATOMS: atom_id res chain seq x y z
N ARG A 1 17.57 -13.27 2.63
CA ARG A 1 16.09 -13.38 2.67
C ARG A 1 15.62 -12.81 4.00
N ARG A 2 14.54 -12.02 3.98
CA ARG A 2 13.86 -11.52 5.19
C ARG A 2 12.49 -12.22 5.27
N LEU A 3 12.02 -12.45 6.48
CA LEU A 3 10.71 -13.04 6.76
C LEU A 3 9.95 -12.04 7.63
N VAL A 4 8.66 -11.90 7.36
CA VAL A 4 7.74 -11.11 8.18
C VAL A 4 7.36 -11.89 9.45
N ASP A 5 6.89 -11.16 10.46
CA ASP A 5 6.31 -11.77 11.65
C ASP A 5 4.93 -12.39 11.35
N GLU A 6 4.45 -13.29 12.21
CA GLU A 6 3.15 -13.98 12.00
C GLU A 6 1.95 -13.03 11.96
N ASN A 7 2.09 -11.85 12.57
CA ASN A 7 1.04 -10.83 12.64
C ASN A 7 1.31 -9.64 11.71
N GLU A 8 2.20 -9.81 10.72
CA GLU A 8 2.51 -8.78 9.74
C GLU A 8 2.11 -9.24 8.34
N ALA A 9 1.23 -8.47 7.71
CA ALA A 9 0.68 -8.75 6.39
C ALA A 9 1.23 -7.79 5.32
N THR A 10 0.82 -7.98 4.07
CA THR A 10 1.28 -7.16 2.95
C THR A 10 0.89 -5.69 3.10
N SER A 11 -0.29 -5.40 3.65
CA SER A 11 -0.71 -4.03 3.94
C SER A 11 0.21 -3.33 4.94
N ASP A 12 0.76 -4.03 5.94
CA ASP A 12 1.69 -3.46 6.91
C ASP A 12 3.00 -3.06 6.25
N LEU A 13 3.53 -3.93 5.39
CA LEU A 13 4.74 -3.64 4.61
C LEU A 13 4.52 -2.45 3.67
N ALA A 14 3.39 -2.42 2.96
CA ALA A 14 3.03 -1.35 2.06
C ALA A 14 2.81 -0.03 2.81
N THR A 15 2.19 -0.07 4.00
CA THR A 15 1.99 1.10 4.88
C THR A 15 3.33 1.71 5.29
N LYS A 16 4.27 0.88 5.75
CA LYS A 16 5.62 1.34 6.13
C LYS A 16 6.38 1.93 4.94
N ALA A 17 6.18 1.39 3.74
CA ALA A 17 6.77 1.93 2.52
C ALA A 17 6.13 3.28 2.12
N ALA A 18 4.79 3.38 2.20
CA ALA A 18 4.03 4.58 1.88
C ALA A 18 4.43 5.76 2.78
N ILE A 19 4.52 5.55 4.10
CA ILE A 19 4.97 6.59 5.06
C ILE A 19 6.33 7.16 4.65
N LYS A 20 7.30 6.28 4.37
CA LYS A 20 8.64 6.70 3.93
C LYS A 20 8.64 7.45 2.60
N ALA A 21 7.78 7.04 1.66
CA ALA A 21 7.67 7.69 0.36
C ALA A 21 7.07 9.10 0.50
N ILE A 22 6.04 9.27 1.33
CA ILE A 22 5.41 10.55 1.63
C ILE A 22 6.41 11.49 2.30
N GLU A 23 7.14 11.01 3.31
CA GLU A 23 8.21 11.77 3.97
C GLU A 23 9.30 12.20 2.98
N ASN A 24 9.75 11.29 2.10
CA ASN A 24 10.77 11.58 1.11
C ASN A 24 10.33 12.64 0.08
N ALA A 25 9.03 12.64 -0.26
CA ALA A 25 8.43 13.60 -1.18
C ALA A 25 8.10 14.95 -0.53
N ASN A 26 8.25 15.10 0.81
CA ASN A 26 7.78 16.24 1.58
C ASN A 26 6.28 16.55 1.36
N LEU A 27 5.46 15.50 1.32
CA LEU A 27 4.00 15.58 1.20
C LEU A 27 3.33 15.21 2.54
N THR A 28 2.04 15.48 2.66
CA THR A 28 1.18 14.90 3.70
C THR A 28 0.25 13.84 3.11
N PRO A 29 -0.36 12.96 3.94
CA PRO A 29 -1.33 11.98 3.45
C PRO A 29 -2.52 12.60 2.70
N GLU A 30 -2.90 13.83 3.03
CA GLU A 30 -3.99 14.57 2.37
C GLU A 30 -3.64 15.08 0.97
N ASP A 31 -2.37 15.05 0.59
CA ASP A 31 -1.89 15.38 -0.76
C ASP A 31 -1.97 14.17 -1.71
N ILE A 32 -2.31 12.98 -1.21
CA ILE A 32 -2.40 11.76 -2.00
C ILE A 32 -3.82 11.60 -2.55
N ASP A 33 -3.93 11.58 -3.88
CA ASP A 33 -5.21 11.41 -4.59
C ASP A 33 -5.48 9.96 -5.03
N LEU A 34 -4.43 9.13 -5.14
CA LEU A 34 -4.53 7.75 -5.62
C LEU A 34 -3.46 6.85 -4.98
N ILE A 35 -3.87 5.67 -4.54
CA ILE A 35 -3.01 4.60 -4.02
C ILE A 35 -3.22 3.36 -4.89
N ILE A 36 -2.14 2.89 -5.50
CA ILE A 36 -2.11 1.64 -6.27
C ILE A 36 -1.16 0.69 -5.55
N VAL A 37 -1.64 -0.49 -5.15
CA VAL A 37 -0.78 -1.52 -4.57
C VAL A 37 -0.63 -2.66 -5.57
N ALA A 38 0.56 -2.78 -6.14
CA ALA A 38 0.92 -3.93 -6.96
C ALA A 38 1.26 -5.14 -6.08
N THR A 39 0.35 -6.12 -5.98
CA THR A 39 0.54 -7.31 -5.14
C THR A 39 -0.16 -8.54 -5.73
N ILE A 40 0.39 -9.72 -5.44
CA ILE A 40 -0.25 -11.04 -5.64
C ILE A 40 -0.41 -11.81 -4.33
N THR A 41 -0.10 -11.17 -3.21
CA THR A 41 -0.25 -11.72 -1.86
C THR A 41 -1.02 -10.71 -1.01
N PRO A 42 -2.23 -10.27 -1.41
CA PRO A 42 -2.99 -9.33 -0.61
C PRO A 42 -3.41 -9.98 0.71
N ASP A 43 -3.71 -9.14 1.70
CA ASP A 43 -4.21 -9.53 3.02
C ASP A 43 -5.53 -10.33 2.89
N MET A 44 -6.37 -9.90 1.96
CA MET A 44 -7.66 -10.49 1.61
C MET A 44 -8.10 -10.01 0.21
N VAL A 45 -9.13 -10.63 -0.36
CA VAL A 45 -9.64 -10.25 -1.69
C VAL A 45 -10.41 -8.92 -1.66
N PHE A 46 -11.09 -8.63 -0.55
CA PHE A 46 -11.80 -7.36 -0.35
C PHE A 46 -11.93 -7.07 1.16
N PRO A 47 -11.68 -5.83 1.61
CA PRO A 47 -11.18 -4.67 0.86
C PRO A 47 -9.78 -4.88 0.25
N SER A 48 -9.42 -4.05 -0.73
CA SER A 48 -8.09 -4.09 -1.35
C SER A 48 -6.99 -3.73 -0.34
N THR A 49 -5.77 -4.24 -0.54
CA THR A 49 -4.60 -3.84 0.25
C THR A 49 -4.38 -2.33 0.16
N ALA A 50 -4.64 -1.71 -1.00
CA ALA A 50 -4.60 -0.26 -1.16
C ALA A 50 -5.56 0.49 -0.22
N CYS A 51 -6.79 -0.02 0.00
CA CYS A 51 -7.72 0.57 0.96
C CYS A 51 -7.24 0.44 2.41
N LEU A 52 -6.56 -0.67 2.75
CA LEU A 52 -5.95 -0.84 4.07
C LEU A 52 -4.82 0.17 4.28
N VAL A 53 -3.93 0.33 3.29
CA VAL A 53 -2.86 1.33 3.33
C VAL A 53 -3.45 2.73 3.47
N GLN A 54 -4.45 3.07 2.66
CA GLN A 54 -5.17 4.35 2.72
C GLN A 54 -5.64 4.68 4.13
N ALA A 55 -6.31 3.72 4.80
CA ALA A 55 -6.80 3.88 6.15
C ALA A 55 -5.63 4.05 7.15
N ASN A 56 -4.58 3.24 7.04
CA ASN A 56 -3.43 3.26 7.95
C ASN A 56 -2.64 4.57 7.91
N ILE A 57 -2.49 5.18 6.72
CA ILE A 57 -1.77 6.46 6.57
C ILE A 57 -2.69 7.68 6.67
N ASN A 58 -3.99 7.49 6.88
CA ASN A 58 -5.00 8.54 6.92
C ASN A 58 -5.14 9.36 5.60
N ALA A 59 -4.90 8.73 4.45
CA ALA A 59 -5.07 9.34 3.12
C ALA A 59 -6.56 9.35 2.71
N THR A 60 -7.38 10.08 3.46
CA THR A 60 -8.86 10.04 3.35
C THR A 60 -9.42 10.49 2.01
N LYS A 61 -8.64 11.21 1.20
CA LYS A 61 -9.04 11.68 -0.15
C LYS A 61 -8.63 10.74 -1.27
N ALA A 62 -7.72 9.79 -1.01
CA ALA A 62 -7.18 8.93 -2.05
C ALA A 62 -8.20 7.86 -2.48
N ALA A 63 -8.32 7.63 -3.78
CA ALA A 63 -8.87 6.38 -4.29
C ALA A 63 -7.84 5.24 -4.09
N GLY A 64 -8.29 3.99 -3.94
CA GLY A 64 -7.40 2.86 -3.70
C GLY A 64 -7.83 1.60 -4.46
N PHE A 65 -6.91 0.98 -5.20
CA PHE A 65 -7.11 -0.34 -5.80
C PHE A 65 -5.81 -1.15 -5.90
N ASP A 66 -5.95 -2.47 -6.00
CA ASP A 66 -4.81 -3.38 -6.17
C ASP A 66 -4.60 -3.71 -7.65
N LEU A 67 -3.33 -3.89 -8.03
CA LEU A 67 -2.92 -4.26 -9.38
C LEU A 67 -2.23 -5.63 -9.37
N GLU A 68 -2.85 -6.60 -10.02
CA GLU A 68 -2.35 -7.97 -10.08
C GLU A 68 -1.59 -8.22 -11.39
N ALA A 69 -0.27 -8.01 -11.36
CA ALA A 69 0.61 -8.36 -12.48
C ALA A 69 1.91 -9.04 -12.01
N ALA A 70 1.81 -9.88 -10.98
CA ALA A 70 2.90 -10.65 -10.38
C ALA A 70 4.16 -9.79 -10.12
N CYS A 71 5.35 -10.33 -10.38
CA CYS A 71 6.62 -9.65 -10.16
C CYS A 71 6.78 -8.37 -10.99
N SER A 72 6.04 -8.22 -12.09
CA SER A 72 6.06 -7.01 -12.92
C SER A 72 5.14 -5.90 -12.43
N GLY A 73 4.32 -6.15 -11.41
CA GLY A 73 3.26 -5.21 -10.99
C GLY A 73 3.74 -3.81 -10.67
N PHE A 74 4.95 -3.64 -10.12
CA PHE A 74 5.49 -2.31 -9.83
C PHE A 74 5.82 -1.46 -11.07
N ILE A 75 5.93 -2.08 -12.25
CA ILE A 75 6.27 -1.42 -13.52
C ILE A 75 5.02 -1.01 -14.30
N TYR A 76 3.88 -1.67 -14.07
CA TYR A 76 2.61 -1.32 -14.70
C TYR A 76 2.03 -0.03 -14.08
#